data_AF-A0A9E6JP42-F1
#
_entry.id   AF-A0A9E6JP42-F1
#
_cell.length_a   1.000
_cell.length_b   1.000
_cell.length_c   1.000
_cell.angle_alpha   90.00
_cell.angle_beta   90.00
_cell.angle_gamma   90.00
#
_symmetry.space_group_name_H-M   'P 1'
#
loop_
_entity.id
_entity.type
_entity.pdbx_description
1 polymer ?
#
loop_
_entity_poly.entity_id
_entity_poly.type
_entity_poly.pdbx_seq_one_letter_code
_entity_poly.pdbx_strand_id
1 'polypeptide(L)' 'MRTAGQFAALPGGVTLHYRVQGPPGAPWLVLVNGLLSDTTMWAGVLPGLTPRFRVLTFDCRGQGRSEAPLDGPYTAA' A
#
# COMPACT_ATOMS: atom_id res chain seq x y z
N MET A 1 14.92 10.27 4.08
CA MET A 1 13.88 10.29 5.14
C MET A 1 12.79 9.30 4.77
N ARG A 2 12.43 8.37 5.67
CA ARG A 2 11.25 7.50 5.48
C ARG A 2 10.02 8.35 5.79
N THR A 3 9.16 8.62 4.81
CA THR A 3 7.82 9.16 5.11
C THR A 3 7.12 8.16 6.03
N ALA A 4 6.56 8.64 7.15
CA ALA A 4 5.77 7.79 8.03
C ALA A 4 4.58 7.24 7.22
N GLY A 5 4.37 5.93 7.29
CA GLY A 5 3.20 5.32 6.69
C GLY A 5 1.92 5.81 7.36
N GLN A 6 0.85 5.88 6.58
CA GLN A 6 -0.48 6.27 7.03
C GLN A 6 -1.34 5.00 7.17
N PHE A 7 -2.42 5.10 7.95
CA PHE A 7 -3.39 4.02 8.11
C PHE A 7 -4.78 4.50 7.68
N ALA A 8 -5.55 3.62 7.05
CA ALA A 8 -6.93 3.89 6.67
C ALA A 8 -7.83 2.75 7.14
N ALA A 9 -8.85 3.09 7.94
CA ALA A 9 -9.93 2.17 8.27
C ALA A 9 -10.89 2.09 7.08
N LEU A 10 -11.11 0.88 6.56
CA LEU A 10 -12.01 0.64 5.43
C LEU A 10 -13.40 0.20 5.92
N PRO A 11 -14.47 0.41 5.13
CA PRO A 11 -15.84 0.03 5.48
C PRO A 11 -16.03 -1.46 5.85
N GLY A 12 -15.10 -2.34 5.44
CA GLY A 12 -15.10 -3.77 5.80
C GLY A 12 -14.49 -4.11 7.15
N GLY A 13 -14.24 -3.11 8.02
CA GLY A 13 -13.70 -3.33 9.37
C GLY A 13 -12.22 -3.69 9.42
N VAL A 14 -11.47 -3.38 8.36
CA VAL A 14 -10.02 -3.62 8.28
C VAL A 14 -9.26 -2.31 8.15
N THR A 15 -8.19 -2.16 8.92
CA THR A 15 -7.24 -1.06 8.80
C THR A 15 -6.06 -1.46 7.93
N LEU A 16 -5.81 -0.70 6.86
CA LEU A 16 -4.66 -0.91 5.99
C LEU A 16 -3.59 0.16 6.18
N HIS A 17 -2.33 -0.26 6.21
CA HIS A 17 -1.17 0.62 6.11
C HIS A 17 -0.92 0.98 4.64
N TYR A 18 -0.68 2.27 4.37
CA TYR A 18 -0.40 2.78 3.03
C TYR A 18 0.58 3.94 3.03
N ARG A 19 1.10 4.26 1.85
CA ARG A 19 1.96 5.42 1.59
C ARG A 19 1.58 6.08 0.28
N VAL A 20 1.64 7.40 0.28
CA VAL A 20 1.47 8.22 -0.92
C VAL A 20 2.74 9.02 -1.16
N GLN A 21 3.30 8.91 -2.36
CA GLN A 21 4.51 9.62 -2.77
C GLN A 21 4.33 10.25 -4.16
N GLY A 22 5.08 11.32 -4.43
CA GLY A 22 5.01 12.06 -5.69
C GLY A 22 4.16 13.35 -5.60
N PRO A 23 4.12 14.14 -6.69
CA PRO A 23 3.55 15.48 -6.66
C PRO A 23 2.03 15.49 -6.46
N PRO A 24 1.49 16.45 -5.70
CA PRO A 24 0.07 16.76 -5.75
C PRO A 24 -0.37 17.09 -7.19
N GLY A 25 -1.51 16.54 -7.63
CA GLY A 25 -2.06 16.77 -8.98
C GLY A 25 -1.48 15.89 -10.09
N ALA A 26 -0.41 15.11 -9.84
CA ALA A 26 0.08 14.14 -10.81
C ALA A 26 -0.92 12.97 -10.99
N PRO A 27 -0.93 12.29 -12.16
CA PRO A 27 -1.77 11.12 -12.38
C PRO A 27 -1.52 10.05 -11.32
N TRP A 28 -2.59 9.41 -10.84
CA TRP A 28 -2.49 8.35 -9.84
C TRP A 28 -1.95 7.06 -10.44
N LEU A 29 -1.08 6.40 -9.69
CA LEU A 29 -0.63 5.03 -9.97
C LEU A 29 -0.72 4.23 -8.66
N VAL A 30 -1.42 3.11 -8.68
CA VAL A 30 -1.57 2.23 -7.51
C VAL A 30 -0.75 0.97 -7.73
N LEU A 31 0.14 0.66 -6.78
CA LEU A 31 0.92 -0.57 -6.81
C LEU A 31 0.34 -1.55 -5.78
N VAL A 32 -0.04 -2.73 -6.26
CA VAL A 32 -0.61 -3.82 -5.45
C VAL A 32 0.49 -4.85 -5.20
N ASN A 33 0.72 -5.22 -3.94
CA ASN A 33 1.77 -6.17 -3.59
C ASN A 33 1.45 -7.59 -4.05
N GLY A 34 2.50 -8.37 -4.25
CA GLY A 34 2.38 -9.81 -4.43
C GLY A 34 2.13 -10.58 -3.13
N LEU A 35 2.10 -11.90 -3.26
CA LEU A 35 2.01 -12.81 -2.10
C LEU A 35 3.26 -12.67 -1.22
N LEU A 36 3.09 -12.80 0.11
CA LEU A 36 4.17 -12.71 1.12
C LEU A 36 5.07 -11.46 0.99
N SER A 37 4.52 -10.34 0.53
CA SER A 37 5.24 -9.08 0.32
C SER A 37 4.65 -7.94 1.15
N ASP A 38 5.29 -6.78 1.15
CA ASP A 38 4.75 -5.54 1.72
C ASP A 38 5.22 -4.33 0.89
N THR A 39 4.80 -3.13 1.28
CA THR A 39 5.15 -1.86 0.61
C THR A 39 6.66 -1.63 0.42
N THR A 40 7.52 -2.28 1.20
CA THR A 40 8.98 -2.14 1.08
C THR A 40 9.54 -2.77 -0.18
N MET A 41 8.82 -3.72 -0.81
CA MET A 41 9.24 -4.36 -2.06
C MET A 41 9.44 -3.35 -3.19
N TRP A 42 8.75 -2.21 -3.13
CA TRP A 42 8.78 -1.16 -4.15
C TRP A 42 9.93 -0.18 -4.02
N ALA A 43 10.80 -0.32 -3.01
CA ALA A 43 11.87 0.65 -2.73
C ALA A 43 12.77 0.94 -3.95
N GLY A 44 13.07 -0.06 -4.78
CA GLY A 44 13.86 0.11 -6.00
C GLY A 44 13.10 0.69 -7.19
N VAL A 45 11.77 0.61 -7.20
CA VAL A 45 10.91 1.04 -8.32
C VAL A 45 10.41 2.48 -8.13
N LEU A 46 10.11 2.86 -6.89
CA LEU A 46 9.54 4.17 -6.54
C LEU A 46 10.33 5.37 -7.09
N PRO A 47 11.68 5.40 -7.08
CA PRO A 47 12.43 6.53 -7.62
C PRO A 47 12.16 6.79 -9.11
N GLY A 48 11.85 5.76 -9.89
CA GLY A 48 11.56 5.90 -11.33
C GLY A 48 10.14 6.39 -11.63
N LEU A 49 9.20 6.21 -10.70
CA LEU A 49 7.76 6.50 -10.88
C LEU A 49 7.33 7.80 -10.21
N THR A 50 7.77 8.03 -8.98
CA THR A 50 7.33 9.16 -8.15
C THR A 50 7.60 10.56 -8.70
N PRO A 51 8.54 10.80 -9.64
CA PRO A 51 8.65 12.11 -10.30
C PRO A 51 7.48 12.44 -11.25
N ARG A 52 6.78 11.42 -11.77
CA ARG A 52 5.74 11.55 -12.81
C ARG A 52 4.33 11.20 -12.32
N PHE A 53 4.24 10.38 -11.29
CA PHE A 53 2.98 9.86 -10.78
C PHE A 53 2.80 10.18 -9.30
N ARG A 54 1.54 10.33 -8.89
CA ARG A 54 1.17 10.25 -7.49
C ARG A 54 0.94 8.77 -7.14
N VAL A 55 1.96 8.15 -6.57
CA VAL A 55 2.01 6.71 -6.34
C VAL A 55 1.42 6.37 -4.98
N LEU A 56 0.41 5.49 -4.98
CA LEU A 56 -0.13 4.84 -3.78
C LEU A 56 0.44 3.42 -3.68
N THR A 57 1.05 3.10 -2.55
CA THR A 57 1.39 1.72 -2.17
C THR A 57 0.68 1.39 -0.86
N PHE A 58 0.27 0.15 -0.67
CA PHE A 58 -0.37 -0.30 0.57
C PHE A 58 0.00 -1.75 0.87
N ASP A 59 0.01 -2.13 2.14
CA ASP A 59 0.15 -3.53 2.51
C ASP A 59 -1.22 -4.20 2.36
N CYS A 60 -1.32 -5.28 1.59
CA CYS A 60 -2.58 -6.02 1.47
C CYS A 60 -3.04 -6.51 2.86
N ARG A 61 -4.34 -6.78 3.01
CA ARG A 61 -4.88 -7.37 4.25
C ARG A 61 -4.05 -8.61 4.63
N GLY A 62 -3.66 -8.71 5.89
CA GLY A 62 -2.82 -9.80 6.39
C GLY A 62 -1.31 -9.66 6.11
N GLN A 63 -0.87 -8.57 5.51
CA GLN A 63 0.53 -8.35 5.14
C GLN A 63 1.12 -7.11 5.80
N GLY A 64 2.44 -7.11 5.98
CA GLY A 64 3.21 -5.97 6.46
C GLY A 64 2.65 -5.40 7.76
N ARG A 65 2.19 -4.15 7.70
CA ARG A 65 1.61 -3.42 8.84
C ARG A 65 0.09 -3.30 8.77
N SER A 66 -0.55 -3.84 7.73
CA SER A 66 -2.00 -3.90 7.67
C SER A 66 -2.53 -4.94 8.66
N GLU A 67 -3.77 -4.75 9.11
CA GLU A 67 -4.41 -5.71 10.00
C GLU A 67 -4.49 -7.11 9.36
N ALA A 68 -4.36 -8.12 10.22
CA ALA A 68 -4.44 -9.54 9.88
C ALA A 68 -5.57 -10.22 10.71
N PRO A 69 -6.86 -9.96 10.40
CA PRO A 69 -7.95 -10.58 11.12
C PRO A 69 -7.94 -12.10 10.95
N LEU A 70 -8.29 -12.82 12.03
CA LEU A 70 -8.39 -14.29 12.07
C LEU A 70 -9.82 -14.80 11.80
N ASP A 71 -10.67 -13.95 11.22
CA ASP A 71 -12.11 -14.16 11.06
C ASP A 71 -12.50 -15.02 9.85
N GLY A 72 -11.53 -15.51 9.06
CA GLY A 72 -11.80 -16.46 7.98
C GLY A 72 -10.76 -16.45 6.86
N PRO A 73 -10.95 -17.28 5.82
CA PRO A 73 -10.06 -17.32 4.66
C PRO A 73 -10.14 -16.04 3.84
N TYR A 74 -9.05 -15.70 3.15
CA TYR A 74 -9.06 -14.67 2.12
C TYR A 74 -9.75 -15.20 0.86
N THR A 75 -10.77 -14.48 0.37
CA THR A 75 -11.43 -14.79 -0.89
C THR A 75 -10.59 -14.30 -2.06
N ALA A 76 -10.34 -15.16 -3.05
CA ALA A 76 -9.95 -14.74 -4.38
C ALA A 76 -11.22 -14.45 -5.19
N ALA A 77 -11.21 -13.40 -6.01
CA ALA A 77 -12.23 -13.18 -7.03
C ALA A 77 -11.96 -14.03 -8.27
#